data_AF-A0A1F3XWH6-F1
#
_entry.id   AF-A0A1F3XWH6-F1
#
_cell.length_a   1.000
_cell.length_b   1.000
_cell.length_c   1.000
_cell.angle_alpha   90.00
_cell.angle_beta   90.00
_cell.angle_gamma   90.00
#
_symmetry.space_group_name_H-M   'P 1'
#
loop_
_entity.id
_entity.type
_entity.pdbx_description
1 polymer ?
#
loop_
_entity_poly.entity_id
_entity_poly.type
_entity_poly.pdbx_seq_one_letter_code
_entity_poly.pdbx_strand_id
1 'polypeptide(L)'
;MELNKPTKRDKQKSAGPTESEAGELYNSVKSSKPLFASNAAAAEATSRQLQELAEQNGMTVTALIEQAHTTRDTQDYHIEALKLERQLAFLRR
;
A
#
# COMPACT_ATOMS: atom_id res chain seq x y z
N MET A 1 63.67 15.13 -0.76
CA MET A 1 62.35 14.78 -0.20
C MET A 1 61.53 16.07 -0.17
N GLU A 2 60.63 16.27 -1.12
CA GLU A 2 59.80 17.48 -1.20
C GLU A 2 58.35 17.17 -0.87
N LEU A 3 57.78 18.01 -0.01
CA LEU A 3 56.47 17.90 0.61
C LEU A 3 55.32 18.02 -0.39
N ASN A 4 54.37 17.09 -0.29
CA ASN A 4 53.03 17.18 -0.89
C ASN A 4 52.29 18.43 -0.37
N LYS A 5 51.83 19.28 -1.29
CA LYS A 5 50.88 20.37 -1.00
C LYS A 5 49.44 19.83 -1.07
N PRO A 6 48.54 20.22 -0.14
CA PRO A 6 47.18 19.70 -0.11
C PRO A 6 46.27 20.34 -1.17
N THR A 7 45.45 19.49 -1.77
CA THR A 7 44.43 19.75 -2.77
C THR A 7 43.36 20.73 -2.28
N LYS A 8 42.85 21.54 -3.21
CA LYS A 8 41.81 22.55 -2.99
C LYS A 8 40.54 21.90 -2.40
N ARG A 9 40.05 22.47 -1.30
CA ARG A 9 38.76 22.13 -0.67
C ARG A 9 37.62 22.35 -1.66
N ASP A 10 36.87 21.30 -1.95
CA ASP A 10 35.54 21.39 -2.54
C ASP A 10 34.64 22.23 -1.64
N LYS A 11 34.26 23.41 -2.13
CA LYS A 11 33.10 24.13 -1.61
C LYS A 11 31.86 23.38 -2.11
N GLN A 12 31.39 22.42 -1.32
CA GLN A 12 29.99 21.97 -1.38
C GLN A 12 29.10 23.18 -1.08
N LYS A 13 28.71 23.88 -2.15
CA LYS A 13 27.71 24.93 -2.13
C LYS A 13 26.37 24.18 -2.07
N SER A 14 25.81 24.06 -0.87
CA SER A 14 24.44 23.61 -0.65
C SER A 14 23.50 24.61 -1.33
N ALA A 15 23.19 24.37 -2.61
CA ALA A 15 22.10 25.04 -3.27
C ALA A 15 20.81 24.44 -2.72
N GLY A 16 20.00 25.28 -2.04
CA GLY A 16 18.63 24.92 -1.71
C GLY A 16 17.83 24.66 -2.99
N PRO A 17 16.68 23.97 -2.88
CA PRO A 17 15.88 23.60 -4.03
C PRO A 17 15.52 24.86 -4.81
N THR A 18 15.83 24.84 -6.10
CA THR A 18 15.52 25.96 -7.00
C THR A 18 14.01 26.01 -7.25
N GLU A 19 13.45 27.19 -7.53
CA GLU A 19 12.00 27.37 -7.72
C GLU A 19 11.38 26.42 -8.77
N SER A 20 12.20 25.94 -9.73
CA SER A 20 11.84 24.93 -10.72
C SER A 20 11.56 23.55 -10.09
N GLU A 21 12.41 23.11 -9.16
CA GLU A 21 12.25 21.82 -8.48
C GLU A 21 11.03 21.83 -7.55
N ALA A 22 10.75 22.96 -6.89
CA ALA A 22 9.56 23.11 -6.06
C ALA A 22 8.26 23.07 -6.89
N GLY A 23 8.26 23.70 -8.08
CA GLY A 23 7.14 23.67 -9.02
C GLY A 23 6.91 22.28 -9.63
N GLU A 24 7.97 21.55 -9.94
CA GLU A 24 7.92 20.17 -10.42
C GLU A 24 7.39 19.21 -9.35
N LEU A 25 7.84 19.35 -8.10
CA LEU A 25 7.32 18.59 -6.97
C LEU A 25 5.84 18.89 -6.72
N TYR A 26 5.43 20.17 -6.77
CA TYR A 26 4.03 20.55 -6.61
C TYR A 26 3.13 19.94 -7.71
N ASN A 27 3.57 19.98 -8.97
CA ASN A 27 2.84 19.38 -10.08
C ASN A 27 2.84 17.84 -10.01
N SER A 28 3.92 17.23 -9.53
CA SER A 28 3.99 15.78 -9.29
C SER A 28 3.01 15.34 -8.19
N VAL A 29 2.95 16.08 -7.07
CA VAL A 29 2.00 15.79 -5.98
C VAL A 29 0.56 16.05 -6.43
N LYS A 30 0.30 17.14 -7.17
CA LYS A 30 -1.04 17.46 -7.69
C LYS A 30 -1.54 16.45 -8.73
N SER A 31 -0.64 15.88 -9.53
CA SER A 31 -0.97 14.85 -10.53
C SER A 31 -0.92 13.42 -9.98
N SER A 32 -0.32 13.23 -8.80
CA SER A 32 -0.39 11.96 -8.09
C SER A 32 -1.84 11.67 -7.72
N LYS A 33 -2.35 10.51 -8.15
CA LYS A 33 -3.69 10.06 -7.76
C LYS A 33 -3.76 10.04 -6.22
N PRO A 34 -4.87 10.52 -5.61
CA PRO A 34 -5.01 10.47 -4.17
C PRO A 34 -4.83 9.02 -3.71
N LEU A 35 -3.97 8.79 -2.71
CA LEU A 35 -3.79 7.48 -2.07
C LEU A 35 -5.15 6.89 -1.64
N PHE A 36 -6.09 7.75 -1.23
CA PHE A 36 -7.45 7.39 -0.87
C PHE A 36 -8.30 6.83 -2.03
N ALA A 37 -8.12 7.34 -3.26
CA ALA A 37 -8.81 6.80 -4.44
C ALA A 37 -8.27 5.40 -4.79
N SER A 38 -6.98 5.16 -4.53
CA SER A 38 -6.38 3.83 -4.66
C SER A 38 -6.91 2.86 -3.61
N ASN A 39 -7.12 3.32 -2.36
CA ASN A 39 -7.65 2.49 -1.29
C ASN A 39 -9.11 2.09 -1.52
N ALA A 40 -9.94 3.00 -2.04
CA ALA A 40 -11.33 2.68 -2.39
C ALA A 40 -11.40 1.60 -3.49
N ALA A 41 -10.62 1.75 -4.56
CA ALA A 41 -10.55 0.75 -5.63
C ALA A 41 -10.00 -0.60 -5.13
N ALA A 42 -8.99 -0.58 -4.26
CA ALA A 42 -8.47 -1.79 -3.62
C ALA A 42 -9.51 -2.45 -2.71
N ALA A 43 -10.27 -1.67 -1.93
CA ALA A 43 -11.30 -2.19 -1.05
C ALA A 43 -12.46 -2.83 -1.84
N GLU A 44 -12.84 -2.25 -2.97
CA GLU A 44 -13.82 -2.86 -3.88
C GLU A 44 -13.30 -4.18 -4.46
N ALA A 45 -12.05 -4.22 -4.92
CA ALA A 45 -11.43 -5.42 -5.45
C ALA A 45 -11.35 -6.54 -4.39
N THR A 46 -10.89 -6.23 -3.18
CA THR A 46 -10.84 -7.20 -2.07
C THR A 46 -12.25 -7.66 -1.66
N SER A 47 -13.26 -6.77 -1.70
CA SER A 47 -14.65 -7.16 -1.42
C SER A 47 -15.18 -8.14 -2.45
N ARG A 48 -14.86 -7.95 -3.74
CA ARG A 48 -15.23 -8.90 -4.81
C ARG A 48 -14.55 -10.25 -4.63
N GLN A 49 -13.25 -10.26 -4.32
CA GLN A 49 -12.53 -11.51 -4.05
C GLN A 49 -13.15 -12.31 -2.90
N LEU A 50 -13.55 -11.62 -1.83
CA LEU A 50 -14.22 -12.27 -0.69
C LEU A 50 -15.60 -12.82 -1.08
N GLN A 51 -16.31 -12.11 -1.96
CA GLN A 51 -17.60 -12.57 -2.48
C GLN A 51 -17.46 -13.78 -3.41
N GLU A 52 -16.51 -13.75 -4.34
CA GLU A 52 -16.19 -14.89 -5.21
C GLU A 52 -15.81 -16.13 -4.40
N LEU A 53 -14.99 -15.95 -3.35
CA LEU A 53 -14.60 -17.04 -2.45
C LEU A 53 -15.81 -17.65 -1.72
N ALA A 54 -16.75 -16.82 -1.27
CA ALA A 54 -17.97 -17.30 -0.64
C ALA A 54 -18.87 -18.06 -1.63
N GLU A 55 -19.05 -17.53 -2.84
CA GLU A 55 -19.84 -18.16 -3.91
C GLU A 55 -19.26 -19.52 -4.33
N GLN A 56 -17.93 -19.63 -4.47
CA GLN A 56 -17.24 -20.88 -4.80
C GLN A 56 -17.49 -21.98 -3.77
N ASN A 57 -17.71 -21.61 -2.51
CA ASN A 57 -17.96 -22.53 -1.42
C ASN A 57 -19.46 -22.65 -1.07
N GLY A 58 -20.35 -22.05 -1.87
CA GLY A 58 -21.81 -22.15 -1.68
C GLY A 58 -22.31 -21.41 -0.44
N MET A 59 -21.61 -20.36 -0.02
CA MET A 59 -21.88 -19.62 1.21
C MET A 59 -22.11 -18.14 0.95
N THR A 60 -22.69 -17.45 1.94
CA THR A 60 -22.65 -15.99 1.98
C THR A 60 -21.33 -15.52 2.58
N VAL A 61 -20.90 -14.30 2.25
CA VAL A 61 -19.70 -13.69 2.85
C VAL A 61 -19.76 -13.70 4.38
N THR A 62 -20.93 -13.37 4.95
CA THR A 62 -21.13 -13.37 6.41
C THR A 62 -20.90 -14.77 7.00
N ALA A 63 -21.53 -15.79 6.42
CA ALA A 63 -21.39 -17.16 6.90
C ALA A 63 -19.95 -17.68 6.76
N LEU A 64 -19.27 -17.33 5.65
CA LEU A 64 -17.87 -17.67 5.44
C LEU A 64 -16.97 -17.07 6.52
N ILE A 65 -17.14 -15.78 6.83
CA ILE A 65 -16.35 -15.09 7.86
C ILE A 65 -16.64 -15.67 9.25
N GLU A 66 -17.92 -15.87 9.58
CA GLU A 66 -18.32 -16.47 10.85
C GLU A 66 -17.73 -17.88 11.02
N GLN A 67 -17.79 -18.71 9.99
CA GLN A 67 -17.17 -20.04 10.00
C GLN A 67 -15.65 -19.95 10.10
N ALA A 68 -15.01 -19.06 9.36
CA ALA A 68 -13.56 -18.88 9.40
C ALA A 68 -13.04 -18.44 10.79
N HIS A 69 -13.82 -17.68 11.55
CA HIS A 69 -13.48 -17.29 12.93
C HIS A 69 -13.80 -18.38 13.98
N THR A 70 -14.80 -19.22 13.73
CA THR A 70 -15.32 -20.18 14.73
C THR A 70 -14.77 -21.59 14.56
N THR A 71 -14.57 -22.02 13.31
CA THR A 71 -13.98 -23.32 13.04
C THR A 71 -12.48 -23.24 13.24
N ARG A 72 -11.96 -24.12 14.10
CA ARG A 72 -10.51 -24.41 14.17
C ARG A 72 -10.01 -25.18 12.95
N ASP A 73 -10.90 -25.45 12.01
CA ASP A 73 -10.63 -26.22 10.82
C ASP A 73 -9.91 -25.31 9.82
N THR A 74 -8.62 -25.60 9.60
CA THR A 74 -7.70 -24.82 8.78
C THR A 74 -7.95 -25.06 7.30
N GLN A 75 -9.21 -24.99 6.86
CA GLN A 75 -9.52 -25.06 5.45
C GLN A 75 -8.94 -23.82 4.78
N ASP A 76 -8.27 -24.01 3.64
CA ASP A 76 -7.49 -22.94 3.00
C ASP A 76 -8.35 -21.69 2.70
N TYR A 77 -9.63 -21.90 2.35
CA TYR A 77 -10.55 -20.80 2.08
C TYR A 77 -10.97 -20.03 3.35
N HIS A 78 -10.96 -20.63 4.53
CA HIS A 78 -11.14 -19.88 5.79
C HIS A 78 -9.96 -18.97 6.08
N ILE A 79 -8.74 -19.48 5.88
CA ILE A 79 -7.51 -18.69 6.04
C ILE A 79 -7.53 -17.51 5.06
N GLU A 80 -7.92 -17.76 3.82
CA GLU A 80 -8.00 -16.71 2.80
C GLU A 80 -9.10 -15.67 3.12
N ALA A 81 -10.27 -16.11 3.59
CA ALA A 81 -11.35 -15.23 4.02
C ALA A 81 -10.90 -14.26 5.13
N LEU A 82 -10.17 -14.76 6.14
CA LEU A 82 -9.62 -13.94 7.23
C LEU A 82 -8.56 -12.95 6.75
N LYS A 83 -7.74 -13.31 5.75
CA LYS A 83 -6.77 -12.37 5.15
C LYS A 83 -7.49 -11.24 4.43
N LEU A 84 -8.48 -11.57 3.60
CA LEU A 84 -9.27 -10.59 2.84
C LEU A 84 -10.05 -9.65 3.77
N GLU A 85 -10.61 -10.18 4.86
CA GLU A 85 -11.26 -9.37 5.90
C GLU A 85 -10.30 -8.36 6.54
N ARG A 86 -9.09 -8.80 6.91
CA ARG A 86 -8.05 -7.91 7.47
C ARG A 86 -7.60 -6.85 6.47
N GLN A 87 -7.46 -7.21 5.20
CA GLN A 87 -7.15 -6.25 4.13
C GLN A 87 -8.25 -5.21 3.98
N LEU A 88 -9.52 -5.62 4.00
CA LEU A 88 -10.64 -4.68 3.98
C LEU A 88 -10.64 -3.74 5.19
N ALA A 89 -10.38 -4.27 6.39
CA ALA A 89 -10.29 -3.46 7.60
C ALA A 89 -9.14 -2.44 7.54
N PHE A 90 -8.02 -2.81 6.91
CA PHE A 90 -6.89 -1.90 6.69
C PHE A 90 -7.23 -0.82 5.66
N LEU A 91 -7.86 -1.18 4.54
CA LEU A 91 -8.17 -0.26 3.45
C LEU A 91 -9.31 0.73 3.77
N ARG A 92 -10.16 0.40 4.75
CA ARG A 92 -11.27 1.24 5.22
C ARG A 92 -10.89 2.23 6.34
N ARG A 93 -9.67 2.14 6.88
CA ARG A 93 -9.15 3.07 7.90
C ARG A 93 -8.57 4.33 7.26
#